data_AF-A0A366DMF3-F1
#
_entry.id   AF-A0A366DMF3-F1
#
_cell.length_a   1.000
_cell.length_b   1.000
_cell.length_c   1.000
_cell.angle_alpha   90.00
_cell.angle_beta   90.00
_cell.angle_gamma   90.00
#
_symmetry.space_group_name_H-M   'P 1'
#
loop_
_entity.id
_entity.type
_entity.pdbx_description
1 polymer ?
#
loop_
_entity_poly.entity_id
_entity_poly.type
_entity_poly.pdbx_seq_one_letter_code
_entity_poly.pdbx_strand_id
1 'polypeptide(L)'
;MIILNGRRFVCGANALTATLFQPDGTASGFYKVKGREIQIFKPNGDLDGVINGHGVLCKATPHNGRFWYNYASLDTVGRWPSYSAEVNDLCNARRMALAA
;
A
#
# COMPACT_ATOMS: atom_id res chain seq x y z
N MET A 1 -1.26 9.89 4.55
CA MET A 1 -0.16 8.89 4.62
C MET A 1 -0.71 7.67 5.34
N ILE A 2 -0.31 6.48 4.94
CA ILE A 2 -0.61 5.23 5.65
C ILE A 2 0.69 4.52 6.00
N ILE A 3 0.62 3.62 6.99
CA ILE A 3 1.71 2.74 7.37
C ILE A 3 1.26 1.30 7.12
N LEU A 4 2.14 0.49 6.54
CA LEU A 4 1.93 -0.94 6.33
C LEU A 4 3.22 -1.67 6.71
N ASN A 5 3.14 -2.54 7.70
CA ASN A 5 4.25 -3.29 8.29
C ASN A 5 5.43 -2.38 8.65
N GLY A 6 5.14 -1.22 9.25
CA GLY A 6 6.13 -0.20 9.62
C GLY A 6 6.66 0.64 8.45
N ARG A 7 6.24 0.37 7.20
CA ARG A 7 6.66 1.11 6.00
C ARG A 7 5.67 2.19 5.63
N ARG A 8 6.19 3.35 5.23
CA ARG A 8 5.40 4.56 4.93
C ARG A 8 4.97 4.60 3.47
N PHE A 9 3.70 4.91 3.24
CA PHE A 9 3.14 5.16 1.91
C PHE A 9 2.37 6.48 1.89
N VAL A 10 2.68 7.35 0.93
CA VAL A 10 2.06 8.67 0.80
C VAL A 10 0.94 8.70 -0.24
N CYS A 11 0.05 9.69 -0.16
CA CYS A 11 -1.11 9.78 -1.04
C CYS A 11 -0.68 10.36 -2.40
N GLY A 12 -0.66 9.53 -3.44
CA GLY A 12 -0.29 9.92 -4.80
C GLY A 12 1.23 10.06 -5.03
N ALA A 13 1.60 10.00 -6.32
CA ALA A 13 3.00 10.03 -6.75
C ALA A 13 3.70 11.37 -6.46
N ASN A 14 2.98 12.50 -6.57
CA ASN A 14 3.54 13.82 -6.30
C ASN A 14 4.02 13.96 -4.84
N ALA A 15 3.27 13.38 -3.91
CA ALA A 15 3.66 13.37 -2.50
C ALA A 15 4.91 12.53 -2.25
N LEU A 16 5.15 11.48 -3.06
CA LEU A 16 6.35 10.65 -2.93
C LEU A 16 7.62 11.45 -3.23
N THR A 17 7.62 12.25 -4.29
CA THR A 17 8.76 13.13 -4.62
C THR A 17 9.05 14.12 -3.48
N ALA A 18 8.02 14.64 -2.82
CA ALA A 18 8.20 15.54 -1.68
C ALA A 18 8.91 14.86 -0.49
N THR A 19 8.76 13.54 -0.29
CA THR A 19 9.44 12.80 0.79
C THR A 19 10.94 12.64 0.59
N LEU A 20 11.47 12.82 -0.63
CA LEU A 20 12.91 12.75 -0.90
C LEU A 20 13.69 13.81 -0.12
N PHE A 21 13.04 14.92 0.23
CA PHE A 21 13.64 16.07 0.91
C PHE A 21 13.22 16.19 2.37
N GLN A 22 12.52 15.20 2.93
CA GLN A 22 12.06 15.21 4.31
C GLN A 22 13.09 14.55 5.25
N PRO A 23 13.23 15.04 6.50
CA PRO A 23 14.22 14.53 7.47
C PRO A 23 13.93 13.10 7.95
N ASP A 24 12.70 12.62 7.76
CA ASP A 24 12.26 11.27 8.11
C ASP A 24 12.49 10.24 6.98
N GLY A 25 13.09 10.69 5.87
CA GLY A 25 13.49 9.84 4.75
C GLY A 25 12.37 9.58 3.73
N THR A 26 12.77 8.92 2.63
CA THR A 26 11.89 8.63 1.50
C THR A 26 10.86 7.56 1.86
N ALA A 27 9.60 7.80 1.50
CA ALA A 27 8.54 6.80 1.66
C ALA A 27 8.81 5.55 0.79
N SER A 28 8.33 4.39 1.23
CA SER A 28 8.53 3.11 0.53
C SER A 28 7.71 2.97 -0.75
N GLY A 29 6.77 3.90 -0.98
CA GLY A 29 5.92 3.96 -2.16
C GLY A 29 4.79 4.96 -1.98
N PHE A 30 3.76 4.85 -2.81
CA PHE A 30 2.56 5.68 -2.71
C PHE A 30 1.29 4.85 -2.83
N TYR A 31 0.16 5.43 -2.42
CA TYR A 31 -1.15 4.81 -2.58
C TYR A 31 -2.11 5.74 -3.33
N LYS A 32 -3.17 5.13 -3.87
CA LYS A 32 -4.35 5.83 -4.43
C LYS A 32 -5.61 5.18 -3.91
N VAL A 33 -6.64 5.98 -3.63
CA VAL A 33 -7.97 5.47 -3.28
C VAL A 33 -8.81 5.38 -4.55
N LYS A 34 -9.47 4.24 -4.76
CA LYS A 34 -10.42 4.02 -5.86
C LYS A 34 -11.69 3.39 -5.30
N GLY A 35 -12.69 4.22 -5.03
CA GLY A 35 -13.89 3.77 -4.32
C GLY A 35 -13.54 3.27 -2.92
N ARG A 36 -13.79 1.99 -2.64
CA ARG A 36 -13.47 1.35 -1.34
C ARG A 36 -12.12 0.63 -1.31
N GLU A 37 -11.39 0.68 -2.42
CA GLU A 37 -10.09 0.03 -2.58
C GLU A 37 -8.95 1.03 -2.42
N ILE A 38 -7.83 0.55 -1.90
CA ILE A 38 -6.59 1.30 -1.78
C ILE A 38 -5.54 0.58 -2.60
N GLN A 39 -5.12 1.20 -3.70
CA GLN A 39 -4.08 0.70 -4.58
C GLN A 39 -2.71 1.13 -4.04
N ILE A 40 -1.78 0.19 -3.91
CA ILE A 40 -0.43 0.39 -3.40
C ILE A 40 0.54 0.28 -4.57
N PHE A 41 1.37 1.29 -4.73
CA PHE A 41 2.33 1.38 -5.82
C PHE A 41 3.76 1.44 -5.30
N LYS A 42 4.65 0.79 -6.03
CA LYS A 42 6.10 0.90 -5.88
C LYS A 42 6.55 2.33 -6.25
N PRO A 43 7.74 2.78 -5.82
CA PRO A 43 8.25 4.11 -6.16
C PRO A 43 8.37 4.38 -7.67
N ASN A 44 8.60 3.34 -8.47
CA ASN A 44 8.67 3.42 -9.93
C ASN A 44 7.30 3.52 -10.63
N GLY A 45 6.20 3.48 -9.88
CA GLY A 45 4.83 3.58 -10.41
C GLY A 45 4.14 2.24 -10.68
N ASP A 46 4.82 1.11 -10.50
CA ASP A 46 4.21 -0.21 -10.68
C ASP A 46 3.21 -0.51 -9.56
N LEU A 47 2.08 -1.12 -9.91
CA LEU A 47 1.10 -1.60 -8.92
C LEU A 47 1.68 -2.83 -8.20
N ASP A 48 1.89 -2.72 -6.89
CA ASP A 48 2.39 -3.82 -6.06
C ASP A 48 1.24 -4.65 -5.47
N GLY A 49 0.15 -3.99 -5.10
CA GLY A 49 -1.02 -4.65 -4.54
C GLY A 49 -2.17 -3.72 -4.24
N VAL A 50 -3.23 -4.28 -3.64
CA VAL A 50 -4.46 -3.58 -3.30
C VAL A 50 -4.95 -4.03 -1.92
N ILE A 51 -5.41 -3.08 -1.11
CA ILE A 51 -6.28 -3.39 0.03
C ILE A 51 -7.72 -3.25 -0.47
N ASN A 52 -8.45 -4.36 -0.53
CA ASN A 52 -9.78 -4.38 -1.12
C ASN A 52 -10.85 -3.76 -0.20
N GLY A 53 -12.09 -3.68 -0.70
CA GLY A 53 -13.25 -3.17 0.05
C GLY A 53 -13.59 -3.91 1.36
N HIS A 54 -13.01 -5.09 1.57
CA HIS A 54 -13.15 -5.91 2.79
C HIS A 54 -11.93 -5.82 3.72
N GLY A 55 -10.88 -5.13 3.31
CA GLY A 55 -9.67 -4.93 4.11
C GLY A 55 -8.68 -6.07 4.06
N VAL A 56 -8.73 -6.84 2.97
CA VAL A 56 -7.75 -7.87 2.65
C VAL A 56 -6.67 -7.26 1.76
N LEU A 57 -5.41 -7.52 2.09
CA LEU A 57 -4.28 -7.17 1.24
C LEU A 57 -4.07 -8.25 0.17
N CYS A 58 -4.01 -7.83 -1.09
CA CYS A 58 -3.79 -8.70 -2.22
C CYS A 58 -2.58 -8.21 -3.04
N LYS A 59 -1.62 -9.08 -3.32
CA LYS A 59 -0.54 -8.80 -4.28
C LYS A 59 -1.13 -8.72 -5.68
N ALA A 60 -0.70 -7.73 -6.44
CA ALA A 60 -1.05 -7.57 -7.85
C ALA A 60 0.06 -8.19 -8.72
N THR A 61 -0.25 -9.28 -9.40
CA THR A 61 0.67 -9.92 -10.35
C THR A 61 0.23 -9.61 -11.78
N PRO A 62 1.04 -8.91 -12.60
CA PRO A 62 0.72 -8.67 -14.00
C PRO A 62 0.49 -9.98 -14.76
N HIS A 63 -0.61 -10.07 -15.49
CA HIS A 63 -0.96 -11.23 -16.32
C HIS A 63 -1.82 -10.79 -17.51
N ASN A 64 -1.30 -10.95 -18.74
CA ASN A 64 -1.99 -10.64 -19.99
C ASN A 64 -2.65 -9.25 -20.04
N GLY A 65 -1.91 -8.21 -19.67
CA GLY A 65 -2.40 -6.82 -19.67
C GLY A 65 -3.40 -6.50 -18.55
N ARG A 66 -3.61 -7.43 -17.62
CA ARG A 66 -4.42 -7.27 -16.39
C ARG A 66 -3.59 -7.63 -15.17
N PHE A 67 -4.23 -7.65 -14.01
CA PHE A 67 -3.63 -8.11 -12.75
C PHE A 67 -4.39 -9.32 -12.22
N TRP A 68 -3.66 -10.32 -11.77
CA TRP A 68 -4.13 -11.40 -10.93
C TRP A 68 -3.83 -11.08 -9.48
N TYR A 69 -4.83 -11.26 -8.61
CA TYR A 69 -4.71 -10.95 -7.20
C TYR A 69 -4.55 -12.22 -6.38
N ASN A 70 -3.58 -12.24 -5.46
CA ASN A 70 -3.31 -13.38 -4.58
C ASN A 70 -2.82 -12.91 -3.20
N TYR A 71 -2.72 -13.86 -2.27
CA TYR A 71 -2.31 -13.61 -0.87
C TYR A 71 -0.79 -13.58 -0.64
N ALA A 72 0.02 -13.49 -1.70
CA ALA A 72 1.46 -13.35 -1.51
C ALA A 72 1.81 -12.00 -0.87
N SER A 73 2.95 -11.95 -0.20
CA SER A 73 3.49 -10.71 0.36
C SER A 73 3.87 -9.73 -0.76
N LEU A 74 3.54 -8.45 -0.54
CA LEU A 74 4.00 -7.33 -1.37
C LEU A 74 5.49 -7.09 -1.10
N ASP A 75 6.26 -6.82 -2.14
CA ASP A 75 7.71 -6.60 -2.00
C ASP A 75 7.97 -5.31 -1.21
N THR A 76 7.10 -4.30 -1.39
CA THR A 76 7.17 -3.02 -0.69
C THR A 76 6.66 -3.05 0.74
N VAL A 77 6.00 -4.12 1.19
CA VAL A 77 5.44 -4.21 2.56
C VAL A 77 6.12 -5.30 3.39
N GLY A 78 6.43 -6.44 2.78
CA GLY A 78 6.96 -7.62 3.47
C GLY A 78 5.87 -8.41 4.19
N ARG A 79 6.29 -9.18 5.19
CA ARG A 79 5.43 -10.09 5.95
C ARG A 79 5.28 -9.61 7.40
N TRP A 80 4.05 -9.63 7.91
CA TRP A 80 3.78 -9.37 9.32
C TRP A 80 4.17 -10.57 10.19
N PRO A 81 4.52 -10.34 11.47
CA PRO A 81 4.84 -11.43 12.41
C PRO A 81 3.64 -12.33 12.70
N SER A 82 2.42 -11.84 12.54
CA SER A 82 1.18 -12.59 12.72
C SER A 82 0.05 -12.03 11.87
N TYR A 83 -0.97 -12.85 11.62
CA TYR A 83 -2.21 -12.42 10.96
C TYR A 83 -2.95 -11.32 11.74
N SER A 84 -2.96 -11.38 13.07
CA SER A 84 -3.59 -10.34 13.89
C SER A 84 -2.90 -8.98 13.76
N ALA A 85 -1.56 -8.96 13.66
CA ALA A 85 -0.81 -7.74 13.40
C ALA A 85 -1.16 -7.17 12.03
N GLU A 86 -1.22 -8.02 11.00
CA GLU A 86 -1.64 -7.63 9.65
C GLU A 86 -3.04 -7.01 9.65
N VAL A 87 -4.05 -7.69 10.20
CA VAL A 87 -5.44 -7.20 10.21
C VAL A 87 -5.56 -5.85 10.91
N ASN A 88 -4.90 -5.68 12.05
CA ASN A 88 -4.94 -4.41 12.80
C ASN A 88 -4.32 -3.26 11.99
N ASP A 89 -3.19 -3.53 11.35
CA ASP A 89 -2.48 -2.56 10.53
C ASP A 89 -3.27 -2.18 9.27
N LEU A 90 -3.83 -3.16 8.57
CA LEU A 90 -4.73 -2.94 7.43
C LEU A 90 -5.98 -2.16 7.83
N CYS A 91 -6.60 -2.44 8.98
CA CYS A 91 -7.74 -1.68 9.50
C CYS A 91 -7.38 -0.21 9.72
N ASN A 92 -6.22 0.06 10.33
CA ASN A 92 -5.76 1.43 10.59
C ASN A 92 -5.42 2.16 9.30
N ALA A 93 -4.67 1.52 8.40
CA ALA A 93 -4.33 2.07 7.09
C ALA A 93 -5.59 2.44 6.29
N ARG A 94 -6.63 1.60 6.31
CA ARG A 94 -7.90 1.91 5.65
C ARG A 94 -8.62 3.10 6.25
N ARG A 95 -8.69 3.18 7.57
CA ARG A 95 -9.30 4.32 8.27
C ARG A 95 -8.60 5.63 7.88
N MET A 96 -7.27 5.62 7.81
CA MET A 96 -6.48 6.79 7.43
C MET A 96 -6.62 7.15 5.95
N ALA A 97 -6.62 6.16 5.05
CA ALA A 97 -6.67 6.41 3.61
C ALA A 97 -8.04 6.91 3.15
N LEU A 98 -9.14 6.35 3.68
CA LEU A 98 -10.50 6.68 3.25
C LEU A 98 -11.07 7.96 3.91
N ALA A 99 -10.38 8.49 4.92
CA ALA A 99 -10.72 9.76 5.56
C ALA A 99 -10.00 10.98 4.94
N ALA A 100 -9.07 10.74 4.01
CA ALA A 100 -8.26 11.75 3.32
C ALA A 100 -8.89 12.14 1.97
#